data_AF-A0A970Q8R8-F1
#
_entry.id   AF-A0A970Q8R8-F1
#
_cell.length_a   1.000
_cell.length_b   1.000
_cell.length_c   1.000
_cell.angle_alpha   90.00
_cell.angle_beta   90.00
_cell.angle_gamma   90.00
#
_symmetry.space_group_name_H-M   'P 1'
#
loop_
_entity.id
_entity.type
_entity.pdbx_description
1 polymer ?
#
loop_
_entity_poly.entity_id
_entity_poly.type
_entity_poly.pdbx_seq_one_letter_code
_entity_poly.pdbx_strand_id
1 'polypeptide(L)' 'MKKGLKLFGALALLGSLAAGGYYFLFARSRKPQIELYFDDGSMLAFSGDAEEAAPFRQIADEILRANPIAG' A
#
# COMPACT_ATOMS: atom_id res chain seq x y z
N MET A 1 5.48 18.12 -34.62
CA MET A 1 6.13 17.27 -33.61
C MET A 1 6.12 17.86 -32.18
N LYS A 2 6.46 19.15 -31.97
CA LYS A 2 6.59 19.70 -30.59
C LYS A 2 5.27 19.86 -29.81
N LYS A 3 4.13 20.11 -30.46
CA LYS A 3 2.85 20.37 -29.76
C LYS A 3 2.18 19.09 -29.25
N GLY A 4 2.15 18.03 -30.08
CA GLY A 4 1.57 16.74 -29.68
C GLY A 4 2.31 16.07 -28.52
N LEU A 5 3.64 16.10 -28.55
CA LEU A 5 4.46 15.55 -27.47
C LEU A 5 4.27 16.32 -26.14
N LYS A 6 4.13 17.65 -26.21
CA LYS A 6 3.82 18.46 -25.02
C LYS A 6 2.44 18.15 -24.44
N LEU A 7 1.43 17.99 -25.29
CA LEU A 7 0.08 17.64 -24.87
C LEU A 7 0.06 16.25 -24.22
N PHE A 8 0.73 15.28 -24.85
CA PHE A 8 0.88 13.94 -24.29
C PHE A 8 1.59 13.98 -22.93
N GLY A 9 2.71 14.71 -22.81
CA GLY A 9 3.43 14.84 -21.55
C GLY A 9 2.59 15.47 -20.44
N ALA A 10 1.79 16.50 -20.76
CA ALA A 10 0.88 17.11 -19.80
C ALA A 10 -0.22 16.14 -19.34
N LEU A 11 -0.82 15.39 -20.27
CA LEU A 11 -1.84 14.38 -19.94
C LEU A 11 -1.26 13.22 -19.14
N ALA A 12 -0.06 12.75 -19.48
CA ALA A 12 0.63 11.71 -18.74
C ALA A 12 0.93 12.15 -17.31
N LEU A 13 1.44 13.38 -17.12
CA LEU A 13 1.71 13.94 -15.79
C LEU A 13 0.44 14.04 -14.95
N LEU A 14 -0.63 14.61 -15.52
CA LEU A 14 -1.91 14.74 -14.84
C LEU A 14 -2.51 13.37 -14.51
N GLY A 15 -2.42 12.41 -15.43
CA GLY A 15 -2.85 11.03 -15.22
C GLY A 15 -2.08 10.34 -14.10
N SER A 16 -0.76 10.49 -14.04
CA SER A 16 0.07 9.94 -12.96
C SER A 16 -0.25 10.57 -11.61
N LEU A 17 -0.44 11.89 -11.55
CA LEU A 17 -0.85 12.57 -10.32
C LEU A 17 -2.23 12.13 -9.85
N ALA A 18 -3.19 12.03 -10.78
CA ALA A 18 -4.53 11.55 -10.47
C ALA A 18 -4.52 10.09 -9.97
N ALA A 19 -3.77 9.21 -10.64
CA ALA A 19 -3.64 7.81 -10.24
C ALA A 19 -2.96 7.65 -8.87
N GLY A 20 -1.87 8.38 -8.63
CA GLY A 20 -1.18 8.39 -7.34
C GLY A 20 -2.06 8.92 -6.21
N GLY A 21 -2.75 10.04 -6.45
CA GLY A 21 -3.70 10.61 -5.50
C GLY A 21 -4.86 9.66 -5.19
N TYR A 22 -5.45 9.05 -6.21
CA TYR A 22 -6.51 8.05 -6.03
C TYR A 22 -6.02 6.84 -5.22
N TYR A 23 -4.82 6.33 -5.55
CA TYR A 23 -4.23 5.23 -4.82
C TYR A 23 -4.06 5.57 -3.33
N PHE A 24 -3.43 6.71 -3.04
CA PHE A 24 -3.12 7.11 -1.67
C PHE A 24 -4.38 7.37 -0.83
N LEU A 25 -5.40 8.00 -1.41
CA LEU A 25 -6.61 8.40 -0.69
C LEU A 25 -7.67 7.30 -0.58
N PHE A 26 -7.79 6.41 -1.58
CA PHE A 26 -8.94 5.50 -1.67
C PHE A 26 -8.58 4.03 -1.84
N ALA A 27 -7.50 3.70 -2.54
CA ALA A 27 -7.17 2.30 -2.83
C ALA A 27 -6.25 1.67 -1.77
N ARG A 28 -5.36 2.46 -1.16
CA ARG A 28 -4.38 2.00 -0.17
C ARG A 28 -5.05 1.38 1.06
N SER A 29 -6.13 2.00 1.55
CA SER A 29 -6.87 1.52 2.71
C SER A 29 -7.62 0.20 2.47
N ARG A 30 -7.86 -0.16 1.20
CA ARG A 30 -8.54 -1.40 0.82
C ARG A 30 -7.61 -2.60 0.70
N LYS A 31 -6.29 -2.38 0.79
CA LYS A 31 -5.30 -3.46 0.77
C LYS A 31 -5.20 -4.08 2.17
N PRO A 32 -5.21 -5.42 2.30
CA PRO A 32 -4.94 -6.06 3.58
C PRO A 32 -3.56 -5.62 4.06
N GLN A 33 -3.48 -5.18 5.31
CA GLN A 33 -2.24 -4.71 5.90
C GLN A 33 -1.49 -5.85 6.60
N ILE A 34 -2.20 -6.93 6.91
CA ILE A 34 -1.62 -8.15 7.47
C ILE A 34 -2.08 -9.32 6.61
N GLU A 35 -1.12 -10.09 6.13
CA GLU A 35 -1.34 -11.34 5.41
C GLU A 35 -0.59 -12.44 6.16
N LEU A 36 -1.32 -13.47 6.60
CA LEU A 36 -0.78 -14.66 7.24
C LEU A 36 -0.81 -15.80 6.24
N TYR A 37 0.37 -16.36 5.97
CA TYR A 37 0.57 -17.47 5.07
C TYR A 37 0.78 -18.74 5.88
N PHE A 38 0.04 -19.80 5.56
CA PHE A 38 0.11 -21.09 6.23
C PHE A 38 0.77 -22.14 5.34
N ASP A 39 1.35 -23.16 5.96
CA ASP A 39 2.09 -24.22 5.27
C ASP A 39 1.22 -25.08 4.34
N ASP A 40 -0.10 -25.08 4.56
CA ASP A 40 -1.09 -25.75 3.71
C ASP A 40 -1.45 -24.95 2.44
N GLY A 41 -0.83 -23.77 2.27
CA GLY A 41 -1.06 -22.87 1.15
C GLY A 41 -2.28 -21.96 1.32
N SER A 42 -2.98 -22.02 2.46
CA SER A 42 -4.04 -21.07 2.79
C SER A 42 -3.48 -19.71 3.20
N MET A 43 -4.33 -18.68 3.11
CA MET A 43 -3.98 -17.32 3.47
C MET A 43 -5.12 -16.67 4.23
N LEU A 44 -4.79 -16.00 5.33
CA LEU A 44 -5.70 -15.07 6.01
C LEU A 44 -5.23 -13.64 5.80
N ALA A 45 -6.15 -12.75 5.45
CA ALA A 45 -5.87 -11.36 5.16
C ALA A 45 -6.75 -10.49 6.05
N PHE A 46 -6.12 -9.59 6.80
CA PHE A 46 -6.81 -8.69 7.72
C PHE A 46 -6.63 -7.24 7.28
N SER A 47 -7.71 -6.47 7.49
CA SER A 47 -7.60 -5.02 7.48
C SER A 47 -6.72 -4.57 8.64
N GLY A 48 -6.01 -3.47 8.42
CA GLY A 48 -5.11 -2.90 9.41
C GLY A 48 -5.77 -2.34 10.65
N ASP A 49 -7.10 -2.31 10.73
CA ASP A 49 -7.91 -1.85 11.87
C ASP A 49 -8.74 -2.98 12.50
N ALA A 50 -8.74 -4.18 11.91
CA ALA A 50 -9.49 -5.32 12.43
C ALA A 50 -8.95 -5.78 13.81
N GLU A 51 -9.85 -6.16 14.72
CA GLU A 51 -9.48 -6.57 16.08
C GLU A 51 -8.60 -7.83 16.06
N GLU A 52 -8.89 -8.78 15.18
CA GLU A 52 -8.13 -10.02 14.98
C GLU A 52 -6.69 -9.73 14.50
N ALA A 53 -6.48 -8.56 13.91
CA ALA A 53 -5.19 -8.11 13.40
C ALA A 53 -4.30 -7.49 14.49
N ALA A 54 -4.86 -7.15 15.66
CA ALA A 54 -4.16 -6.46 16.74
C ALA A 54 -2.92 -7.20 17.28
N PRO A 55 -2.97 -8.51 17.63
CA PRO A 55 -1.79 -9.20 18.17
C PRO A 55 -0.65 -9.28 17.14
N PHE A 56 -0.97 -9.47 15.86
CA PHE A 56 0.02 -9.54 14.79
C PHE A 56 0.68 -8.17 14.52
N ARG A 57 -0.13 -7.09 14.54
CA ARG A 57 0.38 -5.70 14.45
C ARG A 57 1.33 -5.38 15.60
N GLN A 58 0.97 -5.76 16.82
CA GLN A 58 1.78 -5.46 18.00
C GLN A 58 3.19 -6.07 17.90
N ILE A 59 3.29 -7.33 17.44
CA ILE A 59 4.56 -8.01 17.22
C ILE A 59 5.36 -7.31 16.12
N ALA A 60 4.72 -6.97 15.00
CA ALA A 60 5.37 -6.27 13.91
C ALA A 60 5.92 -4.90 14.36
N ASP A 61 5.14 -4.13 15.13
CA ASP A 61 5.56 -2.85 15.70
C ASP A 61 6.74 -3.00 16.66
N GLU A 62 6.75 -4.04 17.49
CA GLU A 62 7.86 -4.34 18.40
C GLU A 62 9.15 -4.62 17.62
N ILE A 63 9.08 -5.47 16.59
CA ILE A 63 10.22 -5.80 15.73
C ILE A 63 10.72 -4.56 15.01
N LEU A 64 9.83 -3.74 14.44
CA LEU A 64 10.20 -2.51 13.72
C LEU A 64 10.81 -1.46 14.64
N ARG A 65 10.38 -1.37 15.91
CA ARG A 65 11.02 -0.50 16.90
C ARG A 65 12.41 -0.99 17.28
N ALA A 66 12.59 -2.29 17.42
CA ALA A 66 13.89 -2.90 17.73
C ALA A 66 14.86 -2.84 16.54
N ASN A 67 14.34 -2.97 15.32
CA ASN A 67 15.10 -3.00 14.07
C ASN A 67 14.47 -2.02 13.07
N PRO A 68 14.67 -0.71 13.26
CA PRO A 68 14.11 0.29 12.36
C PRO A 68 14.68 0.10 10.96
N ILE A 69 13.80 -0.04 9.98
CA ILE A 69 14.18 0.03 8.57
C ILE A 69 14.53 1.49 8.32
N ALA A 70 15.83 1.79 8.19
CA ALA A 70 16.29 3.14 7.85
C ALA A 70 15.61 3.56 6.53
N GLY A 71 14.78 4.61 6.60
CA GLY A 71 14.12 5.21 5.45
C GLY A 71 15.07 6.01 4.57
#